data_AF-A0A6I2L3W5-F1
#
_entry.id   AF-A0A6I2L3W5-F1
#
_cell.length_a   1.000
_cell.length_b   1.000
_cell.length_c   1.000
_cell.angle_alpha   90.00
_cell.angle_beta   90.00
_cell.angle_gamma   90.00
#
_symmetry.space_group_name_H-M   'P 1'
#
loop_
_entity.id
_entity.type
_entity.pdbx_description
1 polymer ?
#
loop_
_entity_poly.entity_id
_entity_poly.type
_entity_poly.pdbx_seq_one_letter_code
_entity_poly.pdbx_strand_id
1 'polypeptide(L)'
;MNMRALIGGIGPDWVLKPDVALPALRLGAVRVRVVAAALNRADLYMLTGTYSPKLKPGDVYPAGMEFAGVVETSSPLAPSMPVGTRVMGVTMGAFADYALCDPRMLLAIPDGMTFEQAACLPVALATEHDALVTQAGFVAGQSVLVVGGTTSIGLVAIQMAKALGASTVIATTTSSAKRGAMLAAGADVAINTASESLVEAVLAATDGKGVDITLDHLGGEQFGLLPAVTRTQGTIVNIGRLAGPVANLDLDQVSFRRQRLIGTTFSIRTPEELGEVCMALHASVMPALADGKFTPLIDSVYPVHAALEAANRLRDNAALGKILLSFADAPEQPVQRAPVHNFFGSIAQLGYVVKDIDASIAGFVRSGIGPWFLLRGVQPENFTYKGAPSAMAMDVAVANSGDIQIEIITPVNDAPSMYRDFLDAGREGLQHFAYWSRDYQALYERALAAGFSVGQEGQLGGPSGRFAYLETEHHAGTCVEISDLGGAKAALFDYVKKAAQHWDGSNAVIVIDPAMLASH
;
A
#
# COMPACT_ATOMS: atom_id res chain seq x y z
N MET A 1 -24.93 15.59 -8.06
CA MET A 1 -23.88 15.78 -9.07
C MET A 1 -23.98 14.65 -10.07
N ASN A 2 -23.80 14.94 -11.35
CA ASN A 2 -23.77 13.94 -12.40
C ASN A 2 -22.35 13.84 -12.98
N MET A 3 -22.07 12.74 -13.67
CA MET A 3 -20.80 12.45 -14.32
C MET A 3 -21.03 11.89 -15.72
N ARG A 4 -20.00 11.98 -16.57
CA ARG A 4 -19.98 11.25 -17.82
C ARG A 4 -19.61 9.80 -17.56
N ALA A 5 -20.26 8.87 -18.25
CA ALA A 5 -19.87 7.46 -18.27
C ALA A 5 -20.23 6.81 -19.60
N LEU A 6 -19.42 5.82 -20.01
CA LEU A 6 -19.75 4.92 -21.11
C LEU A 6 -20.67 3.81 -20.59
N ILE A 7 -21.80 3.63 -21.27
CA ILE A 7 -22.82 2.64 -20.92
C ILE A 7 -22.90 1.58 -22.04
N GLY A 8 -22.80 0.31 -21.66
CA GLY A 8 -23.02 -0.84 -22.55
C GLY A 8 -24.43 -1.42 -22.42
N GLY A 9 -24.78 -2.34 -23.33
CA GLY A 9 -26.06 -3.07 -23.30
C GLY A 9 -27.23 -2.42 -24.04
N ILE A 10 -27.05 -1.19 -24.52
CA ILE A 10 -28.05 -0.42 -25.26
C ILE A 10 -27.86 -0.45 -26.78
N GLY A 11 -26.85 -1.18 -27.25
CA GLY A 11 -26.47 -1.30 -28.66
C GLY A 11 -25.20 -2.15 -28.83
N PRO A 12 -24.66 -2.24 -30.06
CA PRO A 12 -23.43 -2.99 -30.35
C PRO A 12 -22.15 -2.33 -29.82
N ASP A 13 -22.25 -1.05 -29.43
CA ASP A 13 -21.15 -0.21 -28.94
C ASP A 13 -21.53 0.46 -27.62
N TRP A 14 -20.53 1.01 -26.92
CA TRP A 14 -20.79 1.87 -25.76
C TRP A 14 -21.35 3.21 -26.19
N VAL A 15 -22.23 3.76 -25.35
CA VAL A 15 -22.76 5.12 -25.54
C VAL A 15 -22.31 6.00 -24.38
N LEU A 16 -21.70 7.14 -24.71
CA LEU A 16 -21.35 8.16 -23.73
C LEU A 16 -22.61 8.87 -23.24
N LYS A 17 -22.92 8.70 -21.96
CA LYS A 17 -23.99 9.43 -21.26
C LYS A 17 -23.36 10.57 -20.46
N PRO A 18 -23.76 11.84 -20.68
CA PRO A 18 -23.15 12.98 -20.00
C PRO A 18 -23.68 13.22 -18.58
N ASP A 19 -24.78 12.57 -18.20
CA ASP A 19 -25.60 12.89 -17.04
C ASP A 19 -25.91 11.67 -16.16
N VAL A 20 -24.95 10.76 -16.00
CA VAL A 20 -25.09 9.60 -15.10
C VAL A 20 -24.95 10.05 -13.65
N ALA A 21 -25.81 9.56 -12.75
CA ALA A 21 -25.74 9.90 -11.33
C ALA A 21 -24.37 9.51 -10.75
N LEU A 22 -23.75 10.44 -10.01
CA LEU A 22 -22.50 10.15 -9.31
C LEU A 22 -22.74 9.04 -8.25
N PRO A 23 -21.91 7.97 -8.20
CA PRO A 23 -22.08 6.90 -7.23
C PRO A 23 -22.00 7.44 -5.80
N ALA A 24 -22.98 7.07 -4.97
CA ALA A 24 -22.95 7.36 -3.54
C ALA A 24 -21.78 6.62 -2.87
N LEU A 25 -21.09 7.29 -1.95
CA LEU A 25 -19.95 6.71 -1.25
C LEU A 25 -20.44 5.62 -0.30
N ARG A 26 -20.25 4.35 -0.68
CA ARG A 26 -20.55 3.19 0.18
C ARG A 26 -19.56 3.09 1.34
N LEU A 27 -20.00 2.51 2.46
CA LEU A 27 -19.13 2.23 3.60
C LEU A 27 -17.94 1.38 3.16
N GLY A 28 -16.73 1.80 3.57
CA GLY A 28 -15.48 1.11 3.25
C GLY A 28 -14.94 1.33 1.83
N ALA A 29 -15.60 2.12 0.99
CA ALA A 29 -15.11 2.41 -0.37
C ALA A 29 -14.30 3.69 -0.47
N VAL A 30 -13.54 3.78 -1.56
CA VAL A 30 -12.82 4.97 -2.00
C VAL A 30 -13.40 5.43 -3.32
N ARG A 31 -13.73 6.71 -3.45
CA ARG A 31 -14.12 7.30 -4.74
C ARG A 31 -12.91 7.96 -5.37
N VAL A 32 -12.61 7.55 -6.59
CA VAL A 32 -11.49 8.05 -7.37
C VAL A 32 -12.03 8.88 -8.52
N ARG A 33 -11.46 10.05 -8.74
CA ARG A 33 -11.66 10.83 -9.97
C ARG A 33 -10.73 10.25 -11.04
N VAL A 34 -11.31 9.64 -12.06
CA VAL A 34 -10.58 8.94 -13.12
C VAL A 34 -9.93 9.97 -14.05
N VAL A 35 -8.69 9.69 -14.46
CA VAL A 35 -7.92 10.51 -15.41
C VAL A 35 -7.68 9.75 -16.71
N ALA A 36 -7.31 8.48 -16.58
CA ALA A 36 -7.13 7.57 -17.70
C ALA A 36 -7.74 6.21 -17.39
N ALA A 37 -8.30 5.55 -18.39
CA ALA A 37 -8.78 4.18 -18.30
C ALA A 37 -8.30 3.38 -19.50
N ALA A 38 -8.04 2.09 -19.34
CA ALA A 38 -7.52 1.26 -20.42
C ALA A 38 -8.52 0.19 -20.85
N LEU A 39 -8.53 -0.09 -22.16
CA LEU A 39 -9.37 -1.12 -22.75
C LEU A 39 -8.72 -2.51 -22.62
N ASN A 40 -9.58 -3.49 -22.37
CA ASN A 40 -9.30 -4.90 -22.29
C ASN A 40 -10.13 -5.67 -23.31
N ARG A 41 -9.66 -6.85 -23.73
CA ARG A 41 -10.46 -7.71 -24.61
C ARG A 41 -11.78 -8.15 -23.98
N ALA A 42 -11.79 -8.29 -22.65
CA ALA A 42 -12.98 -8.52 -21.85
C ALA A 42 -14.06 -7.44 -22.05
N ASP A 43 -13.70 -6.17 -22.24
CA ASP A 43 -14.68 -5.09 -22.41
C ASP A 43 -15.50 -5.29 -23.70
N LEU A 44 -14.91 -5.86 -24.76
CA LEU A 44 -15.63 -6.21 -25.99
C LEU A 44 -16.51 -7.45 -25.81
N TYR A 45 -16.07 -8.44 -25.02
CA TYR A 45 -16.91 -9.60 -24.69
C TYR A 45 -18.11 -9.23 -23.82
N MET A 46 -18.00 -8.16 -23.02
CA MET A 46 -19.14 -7.62 -22.29
C MET A 46 -20.18 -6.99 -23.23
N LEU A 47 -19.77 -6.33 -24.32
CA LEU A 47 -20.71 -5.81 -25.33
C LEU A 47 -21.55 -6.92 -25.97
N THR A 48 -20.96 -8.09 -26.15
CA THR A 48 -21.65 -9.27 -26.70
C THR A 48 -22.33 -10.15 -25.65
N GLY A 49 -22.23 -9.80 -24.35
CA GLY A 49 -22.81 -10.59 -23.26
C GLY A 49 -22.16 -11.97 -23.05
N THR A 50 -20.89 -12.14 -23.46
CA THR A 50 -20.17 -13.44 -23.42
C THR A 50 -19.05 -13.50 -22.38
N TYR A 51 -18.77 -12.42 -21.67
CA TYR A 51 -17.65 -12.34 -20.73
C TYR A 51 -17.84 -13.19 -19.46
N SER A 52 -19.07 -13.30 -18.97
CA SER A 52 -19.40 -14.03 -17.76
C SER A 52 -20.78 -14.65 -17.90
N PRO A 53 -21.04 -15.85 -17.34
CA PRO A 53 -22.37 -16.48 -17.36
C PRO A 53 -23.46 -15.64 -16.69
N LYS A 54 -23.07 -14.64 -15.87
CA LYS A 54 -24.00 -13.71 -15.22
C LYS A 54 -24.47 -12.56 -16.11
N LEU A 55 -23.70 -12.22 -17.14
CA LEU A 55 -24.02 -11.12 -18.05
C LEU A 55 -24.76 -11.66 -19.26
N LYS A 56 -25.91 -11.07 -19.61
CA LYS A 56 -26.70 -11.46 -20.77
C LYS A 56 -26.73 -10.35 -21.82
N PRO A 57 -26.87 -10.69 -23.12
CA PRO A 57 -27.13 -9.69 -24.15
C PRO A 57 -28.36 -8.84 -23.79
N GLY A 58 -28.20 -7.51 -23.79
CA GLY A 58 -29.25 -6.56 -23.43
C GLY A 58 -29.23 -6.06 -21.98
N ASP A 59 -28.40 -6.63 -21.10
CA ASP A 59 -28.16 -6.06 -19.77
C ASP A 59 -27.48 -4.69 -19.90
N VAL A 60 -28.05 -3.66 -19.28
CA VAL A 60 -27.46 -2.31 -19.26
C VAL A 60 -26.44 -2.21 -18.12
N TYR A 61 -25.20 -1.81 -18.43
CA TYR A 61 -24.12 -1.77 -17.44
C TYR A 61 -23.15 -0.60 -17.67
N PRO A 62 -22.48 -0.10 -16.61
CA PRO A 62 -21.38 0.84 -16.76
C PRO A 62 -20.12 0.13 -17.30
N ALA A 63 -19.50 0.69 -18.33
CA ALA A 63 -18.40 0.06 -19.06
C ALA A 63 -17.03 0.26 -18.39
N GLY A 64 -16.07 -0.61 -18.74
CA GLY A 64 -14.67 -0.52 -18.32
C GLY A 64 -14.35 -1.22 -17.01
N MET A 65 -13.09 -1.63 -16.87
CA MET A 65 -12.62 -2.42 -15.73
C MET A 65 -11.38 -1.86 -15.03
N GLU A 66 -10.54 -1.05 -15.68
CA GLU A 66 -9.30 -0.54 -15.09
C GLU A 66 -9.07 0.93 -15.38
N PHE A 67 -8.41 1.61 -14.44
CA PHE A 67 -8.18 3.04 -14.50
C PHE A 67 -6.96 3.48 -13.70
N ALA A 68 -6.59 4.73 -13.91
CA ALA A 68 -5.72 5.53 -13.07
C ALA A 68 -6.35 6.90 -12.80
N GLY A 69 -6.17 7.40 -11.59
CA GLY A 69 -6.75 8.67 -11.18
C GLY A 69 -6.32 9.14 -9.80
N VAL A 70 -7.10 10.06 -9.24
CA VAL A 70 -6.79 10.71 -7.95
C VAL A 70 -7.91 10.44 -6.97
N VAL A 71 -7.56 10.01 -5.76
CA VAL A 71 -8.52 9.83 -4.66
C VAL A 71 -9.23 11.16 -4.40
N GLU A 72 -10.54 11.18 -4.61
CA GLU A 72 -11.38 12.35 -4.37
C GLU A 72 -11.91 12.34 -2.94
N THR A 73 -12.37 11.18 -2.48
CA THR A 73 -12.79 11.00 -1.09
C THR A 73 -12.74 9.52 -0.69
N SER A 74 -12.63 9.30 0.62
CA SER A 74 -12.61 7.97 1.22
C SER A 74 -13.73 7.87 2.24
N SER A 75 -14.41 6.73 2.29
CA SER A 75 -15.37 6.44 3.36
C SER A 75 -14.65 6.47 4.71
N PRO A 76 -15.29 6.91 5.81
CA PRO A 76 -14.69 6.89 7.15
C PRO A 76 -14.21 5.50 7.61
N LEU A 77 -14.75 4.42 7.02
CA LEU A 77 -14.36 3.03 7.31
C LEU A 77 -13.44 2.41 6.25
N ALA A 78 -13.03 3.16 5.24
CA ALA A 78 -12.01 2.68 4.30
C ALA A 78 -10.64 2.72 4.99
N PRO A 79 -9.72 1.77 4.71
CA PRO A 79 -8.31 1.92 5.03
C PRO A 79 -7.82 3.29 4.55
N SER A 80 -6.96 3.92 5.34
CA SER A 80 -6.54 5.30 5.09
C SER A 80 -5.86 5.40 3.73
N MET A 81 -6.57 5.97 2.76
CA MET A 81 -6.03 6.41 1.49
C MET A 81 -6.33 7.91 1.39
N PRO A 82 -5.31 8.77 1.57
CA PRO A 82 -5.53 10.20 1.63
C PRO A 82 -6.12 10.77 0.34
N VAL A 83 -6.98 11.79 0.48
CA VAL A 83 -7.43 12.61 -0.66
C VAL A 83 -6.20 13.18 -1.38
N GLY A 84 -6.24 13.20 -2.71
CA GLY A 84 -5.12 13.62 -3.54
C GLY A 84 -4.12 12.51 -3.87
N THR A 85 -4.22 11.32 -3.27
CA THR A 85 -3.35 10.19 -3.62
C THR A 85 -3.58 9.76 -5.07
N ARG A 86 -2.49 9.59 -5.82
CA ARG A 86 -2.50 9.08 -7.19
C ARG A 86 -2.59 7.56 -7.14
N VAL A 87 -3.62 6.99 -7.74
CA VAL A 87 -3.92 5.55 -7.65
C VAL A 87 -4.26 4.97 -9.01
N MET A 88 -3.90 3.71 -9.20
CA MET A 88 -4.38 2.86 -10.28
C MET A 88 -5.15 1.69 -9.68
N GLY A 89 -6.08 1.11 -10.43
CA GLY A 89 -6.86 0.01 -9.88
C GLY A 89 -7.83 -0.62 -10.84
N VAL A 90 -8.53 -1.62 -10.33
CA VAL A 90 -9.56 -2.38 -11.04
C VAL A 90 -10.91 -2.11 -10.39
N THR A 91 -11.92 -1.79 -11.19
CA THR A 91 -13.32 -1.77 -10.77
C THR A 91 -14.24 -1.79 -11.99
N MET A 92 -15.42 -2.37 -11.84
CA MET A 92 -16.44 -2.32 -12.90
C MET A 92 -16.98 -0.90 -13.04
N GLY A 93 -17.15 -0.44 -14.28
CA GLY A 93 -17.62 0.92 -14.57
C GLY A 93 -16.51 1.96 -14.61
N ALA A 94 -15.26 1.54 -14.83
CA ALA A 94 -14.09 2.42 -14.85
C ALA A 94 -14.09 3.45 -15.99
N PHE A 95 -14.90 3.27 -17.04
CA PHE A 95 -15.02 4.25 -18.13
C PHE A 95 -16.02 5.36 -17.78
N ALA A 96 -15.71 6.09 -16.71
CA ALA A 96 -16.50 7.20 -16.18
C ALA A 96 -15.59 8.26 -15.56
N ASP A 97 -16.09 9.48 -15.33
CA ASP A 97 -15.30 10.52 -14.66
C ASP A 97 -14.95 10.14 -13.20
N TYR A 98 -15.75 9.27 -12.57
CA TYR A 98 -15.52 8.79 -11.21
C TYR A 98 -15.76 7.29 -11.08
N ALA A 99 -14.94 6.65 -10.25
CA ALA A 99 -14.98 5.22 -9.96
C ALA A 99 -15.11 4.96 -8.45
N LEU A 100 -16.03 4.07 -8.05
CA LEU A 100 -16.25 3.70 -6.66
C LEU A 100 -15.59 2.36 -6.34
N CYS A 101 -14.46 2.42 -5.65
CA CYS A 101 -13.50 1.32 -5.60
C CYS A 101 -13.49 0.64 -4.24
N ASP A 102 -13.26 -0.68 -4.25
CA ASP A 102 -12.79 -1.38 -3.06
C ASP A 102 -11.31 -0.99 -2.85
N PRO A 103 -10.92 -0.50 -1.66
CA PRO A 103 -9.54 -0.07 -1.39
C PRO A 103 -8.51 -1.19 -1.61
N ARG A 104 -8.89 -2.46 -1.48
CA ARG A 104 -8.00 -3.62 -1.73
C ARG A 104 -7.63 -3.77 -3.20
N MET A 105 -8.40 -3.14 -4.10
CA MET A 105 -8.19 -3.16 -5.55
C MET A 105 -7.50 -1.90 -6.07
N LEU A 106 -6.99 -1.06 -5.16
CA LEU A 106 -6.24 0.15 -5.49
C LEU A 106 -4.77 -0.02 -5.15
N LEU A 107 -3.92 0.46 -6.05
CA LEU A 107 -2.47 0.52 -5.91
C LEU A 107 -2.04 1.98 -6.03
N ALA A 108 -1.14 2.42 -5.16
CA ALA A 108 -0.55 3.75 -5.30
C ALA A 108 0.31 3.83 -6.57
N ILE A 109 0.19 4.92 -7.32
CA ILE A 109 1.03 5.16 -8.50
C ILE A 109 2.40 5.63 -8.02
N PRO A 110 3.51 4.96 -8.38
CA PRO A 110 4.86 5.42 -8.05
C PRO A 110 5.15 6.83 -8.59
N ASP A 111 6.07 7.53 -7.92
CA ASP A 111 6.56 8.81 -8.41
C ASP A 111 7.19 8.64 -9.80
N GLY A 112 6.96 9.63 -10.68
CA GLY A 112 7.48 9.62 -12.06
C GLY A 112 6.66 8.83 -13.09
N MET A 113 5.72 7.97 -12.68
CA MET A 113 4.83 7.27 -13.62
C MET A 113 3.62 8.14 -13.99
N THR A 114 3.24 8.28 -15.25
CA THR A 114 2.05 9.07 -15.65
C THR A 114 0.74 8.31 -15.38
N PHE A 115 -0.41 8.99 -15.43
CA PHE A 115 -1.71 8.31 -15.29
C PHE A 115 -1.99 7.35 -16.45
N GLU A 116 -1.60 7.70 -17.67
CA GLU A 116 -1.72 6.84 -18.85
C GLU A 116 -0.88 5.57 -18.68
N GLN A 117 0.38 5.71 -18.26
CA GLN A 117 1.24 4.57 -17.97
C GLN A 117 0.63 3.68 -16.87
N ALA A 118 0.15 4.29 -15.79
CA ALA A 118 -0.44 3.57 -14.67
C ALA A 118 -1.74 2.86 -15.06
N ALA A 119 -2.59 3.45 -15.91
CA ALA A 119 -3.85 2.84 -16.34
C ALA A 119 -3.66 1.55 -17.16
N CYS A 120 -2.47 1.34 -17.73
CA CYS A 120 -2.16 0.15 -18.53
C CYS A 120 -1.95 -1.14 -17.72
N LEU A 121 -1.75 -1.00 -16.42
CA LEU A 121 -1.16 -2.04 -15.56
C LEU A 121 -2.15 -2.88 -14.75
N PRO A 122 -3.21 -2.35 -14.12
CA PRO A 122 -3.90 -3.03 -13.03
C PRO A 122 -4.40 -4.44 -13.36
N VAL A 123 -5.12 -4.61 -14.47
CA VAL A 123 -5.65 -5.93 -14.87
C VAL A 123 -4.51 -6.87 -15.24
N ALA A 124 -3.49 -6.39 -15.95
CA ALA A 124 -2.37 -7.21 -16.39
C ALA A 124 -1.51 -7.67 -15.21
N LEU A 125 -1.18 -6.77 -14.27
CA LEU A 125 -0.43 -7.10 -13.06
C LEU A 125 -1.19 -8.12 -12.21
N ALA A 126 -2.48 -7.88 -11.96
CA ALA A 126 -3.28 -8.80 -11.16
C ALA A 126 -3.41 -10.18 -11.83
N THR A 127 -3.63 -10.20 -13.16
CA THR A 127 -3.78 -11.45 -13.93
C THR A 127 -2.50 -12.27 -13.93
N GLU A 128 -1.37 -11.64 -14.23
CA GLU A 128 -0.10 -12.35 -14.34
C GLU A 128 0.48 -12.75 -12.99
N HIS A 129 0.27 -11.93 -11.94
CA HIS A 129 0.70 -12.31 -10.61
C HIS A 129 -0.11 -13.50 -10.09
N ASP A 130 -1.43 -13.50 -10.28
CA ASP A 130 -2.24 -14.66 -9.95
C ASP A 130 -1.77 -15.90 -10.73
N ALA A 131 -1.65 -15.80 -12.05
CA ALA A 131 -1.30 -16.94 -12.89
C ALA A 131 0.11 -17.50 -12.58
N LEU A 132 1.12 -16.63 -12.53
CA LEU A 132 2.51 -17.03 -12.34
C LEU A 132 2.83 -17.38 -10.88
N VAL A 133 2.44 -16.53 -9.94
CA VAL A 133 2.85 -16.68 -8.54
C VAL A 133 1.86 -17.56 -7.79
N THR A 134 0.59 -17.18 -7.76
CA THR A 134 -0.42 -17.87 -6.94
C THR A 134 -0.78 -19.24 -7.48
N GLN A 135 -1.08 -19.35 -8.78
CA GLN A 135 -1.56 -20.59 -9.39
C GLN A 135 -0.42 -21.54 -9.77
N ALA A 136 0.64 -21.02 -10.42
CA ALA A 136 1.76 -21.85 -10.85
C ALA A 136 2.80 -22.10 -9.74
N GLY A 137 2.83 -21.29 -8.67
CA GLY A 137 3.77 -21.44 -7.57
C GLY A 137 5.20 -21.07 -7.99
N PHE A 138 5.38 -20.01 -8.78
CA PHE A 138 6.67 -19.60 -9.29
C PHE A 138 7.70 -19.33 -8.18
N VAL A 139 8.93 -19.77 -8.43
CA VAL A 139 10.12 -19.51 -7.61
C VAL A 139 11.24 -18.98 -8.51
N ALA A 140 12.00 -18.01 -8.02
CA ALA A 140 13.16 -17.46 -8.73
C ALA A 140 14.11 -18.58 -9.21
N GLY A 141 14.64 -18.42 -10.42
CA GLY A 141 15.45 -19.42 -11.12
C GLY A 141 14.65 -20.38 -12.00
N GLN A 142 13.31 -20.40 -11.94
CA GLN A 142 12.49 -21.16 -12.87
C GLN A 142 12.40 -20.50 -14.25
N SER A 143 12.15 -21.32 -15.28
CA SER A 143 11.94 -20.90 -16.67
C SER A 143 10.45 -20.76 -16.99
N VAL A 144 10.10 -19.73 -17.77
CA VAL A 144 8.71 -19.37 -18.08
C VAL A 144 8.51 -19.25 -19.59
N LEU A 145 7.47 -19.90 -20.12
CA LEU A 145 6.96 -19.69 -21.48
C LEU A 145 5.69 -18.84 -21.43
N VAL A 146 5.69 -17.70 -22.13
CA VAL A 146 4.54 -16.82 -22.32
C VAL A 146 3.97 -17.02 -23.73
N VAL A 147 2.84 -17.73 -23.82
CA VAL A 147 2.14 -17.93 -25.10
C VAL A 147 1.26 -16.71 -25.37
N GLY A 148 1.46 -16.07 -26.54
CA GLY A 148 0.80 -14.80 -26.85
C GLY A 148 1.49 -13.59 -26.22
N GLY A 149 2.83 -13.58 -26.21
CA GLY A 149 3.66 -12.56 -25.55
C GLY A 149 3.52 -11.14 -26.10
N THR A 150 2.93 -10.96 -27.29
CA THR A 150 2.65 -9.62 -27.85
C THR A 150 1.26 -9.08 -27.50
N THR A 151 0.48 -9.81 -26.70
CA THR A 151 -0.72 -9.26 -26.07
C THR A 151 -0.31 -8.26 -24.99
N SER A 152 -1.17 -7.30 -24.64
CA SER A 152 -0.87 -6.32 -23.59
C SER A 152 -0.61 -6.97 -22.23
N ILE A 153 -1.32 -8.06 -21.93
CA ILE A 153 -1.12 -8.87 -20.73
C ILE A 153 0.18 -9.70 -20.85
N GLY A 154 0.44 -10.33 -22.00
CA GLY A 154 1.66 -11.12 -22.24
C GLY A 154 2.95 -10.29 -22.13
N LEU A 155 2.95 -9.02 -22.55
CA LEU A 155 4.10 -8.12 -22.36
C LEU A 155 4.37 -7.85 -20.87
N VAL A 156 3.33 -7.79 -20.05
CA VAL A 156 3.46 -7.67 -18.59
C VAL A 156 3.91 -8.99 -17.97
N ALA A 157 3.46 -10.14 -18.50
CA ALA A 157 3.89 -11.47 -18.06
C ALA A 157 5.40 -11.66 -18.20
N ILE A 158 5.96 -11.25 -19.34
CA ILE A 158 7.40 -11.30 -19.62
C ILE A 158 8.16 -10.47 -18.57
N GLN A 159 7.75 -9.21 -18.38
CA GLN A 159 8.37 -8.30 -17.43
C GLN A 159 8.26 -8.79 -16.00
N MET A 160 7.10 -9.34 -15.61
CA MET A 160 6.88 -9.91 -14.29
C MET A 160 7.79 -11.11 -14.04
N ALA A 161 7.88 -12.05 -14.99
CA ALA A 161 8.77 -13.19 -14.86
C ALA A 161 10.23 -12.75 -14.68
N LYS A 162 10.72 -11.77 -15.46
CA LYS A 162 12.07 -11.23 -15.30
C LYS A 162 12.25 -10.49 -13.97
N ALA A 163 11.31 -9.64 -13.58
CA ALA A 163 11.37 -8.88 -12.33
C ALA A 163 11.40 -9.78 -11.09
N LEU A 164 10.74 -10.94 -11.14
CA LEU A 164 10.72 -11.94 -10.08
C LEU A 164 11.89 -12.95 -10.16
N GLY A 165 12.78 -12.81 -11.13
CA GLY A 165 14.02 -13.59 -11.21
C GLY A 165 13.91 -14.91 -11.97
N ALA A 166 13.08 -14.99 -13.01
CA ALA A 166 13.09 -16.14 -13.92
C ALA A 166 14.47 -16.31 -14.58
N SER A 167 14.95 -17.56 -14.66
CA SER A 167 16.24 -17.86 -15.29
C SER A 167 16.20 -17.65 -16.80
N THR A 168 15.09 -18.05 -17.42
CA THR A 168 14.83 -17.92 -18.85
C THR A 168 13.36 -17.59 -19.07
N VAL A 169 13.08 -16.56 -19.87
CA VAL A 169 11.74 -16.20 -20.32
C VAL A 169 11.65 -16.36 -21.85
N ILE A 170 10.77 -17.25 -22.28
CA ILE A 170 10.48 -17.52 -23.68
C ILE A 170 9.10 -16.95 -23.98
N ALA A 171 8.91 -16.30 -25.12
CA ALA A 171 7.63 -15.72 -25.50
C ALA A 171 7.29 -16.01 -26.96
N THR A 172 5.99 -16.19 -27.25
CA THR A 172 5.51 -16.49 -28.60
C THR A 172 4.71 -15.35 -29.21
N THR A 173 4.81 -15.21 -30.53
CA THR A 173 3.95 -14.36 -31.35
C THR A 173 3.68 -15.04 -32.69
N THR A 174 2.72 -14.54 -33.45
CA THR A 174 2.54 -14.88 -34.88
C THR A 174 3.02 -13.75 -35.80
N SER A 175 3.53 -12.65 -35.24
CA SER A 175 3.93 -11.44 -35.98
C SER A 175 5.43 -11.18 -35.89
N SER A 176 6.13 -11.34 -37.01
CA SER A 176 7.56 -10.98 -37.11
C SER A 176 7.83 -9.53 -36.70
N ALA A 177 6.92 -8.61 -37.04
CA ALA A 177 7.05 -7.18 -36.72
C ALA A 177 6.96 -6.89 -35.22
N LYS A 178 6.26 -7.73 -34.43
CA LYS A 178 6.09 -7.55 -32.98
C LYS A 178 7.14 -8.31 -32.15
N ARG A 179 8.04 -9.08 -32.78
CA ARG A 179 9.08 -9.86 -32.10
C ARG A 179 9.98 -8.98 -31.21
N GLY A 180 10.37 -7.81 -31.71
CA GLY A 180 11.23 -6.86 -30.99
C GLY A 180 10.61 -6.38 -29.68
N ALA A 181 9.28 -6.27 -29.60
CA ALA A 181 8.59 -5.84 -28.39
C ALA A 181 8.72 -6.85 -27.24
N MET A 182 8.71 -8.16 -27.54
CA MET A 182 8.92 -9.19 -26.52
C MET A 182 10.34 -9.17 -25.97
N LEU A 183 11.34 -8.99 -26.85
CA LEU A 183 12.74 -8.87 -26.43
C LEU A 183 12.96 -7.60 -25.59
N ALA A 184 12.37 -6.48 -26.00
CA ALA A 184 12.41 -5.23 -25.24
C ALA A 184 11.71 -5.35 -23.87
N ALA A 185 10.66 -6.16 -23.78
CA ALA A 185 9.99 -6.50 -22.52
C ALA A 185 10.83 -7.46 -21.63
N GLY A 186 11.93 -8.01 -22.13
CA GLY A 186 12.86 -8.84 -21.37
C GLY A 186 12.80 -10.34 -21.68
N ALA A 187 12.10 -10.78 -22.74
CA ALA A 187 12.16 -12.17 -23.18
C ALA A 187 13.58 -12.50 -23.66
N ASP A 188 14.11 -13.62 -23.19
CA ASP A 188 15.41 -14.15 -23.62
C ASP A 188 15.30 -14.82 -25.00
N VAL A 189 14.13 -15.43 -25.29
CA VAL A 189 13.82 -16.06 -26.57
C VAL A 189 12.44 -15.63 -27.05
N ALA A 190 12.36 -15.12 -28.28
CA ALA A 190 11.12 -14.71 -28.93
C ALA A 190 10.84 -15.62 -30.14
N ILE A 191 9.74 -16.37 -30.13
CA ILE A 191 9.40 -17.38 -31.16
C ILE A 191 8.25 -16.86 -32.03
N ASN A 192 8.40 -16.85 -33.35
CA ASN A 192 7.29 -16.63 -34.27
C ASN A 192 6.66 -17.98 -34.68
N THR A 193 5.57 -18.36 -34.02
CA THR A 193 4.90 -19.65 -34.26
C THR A 193 4.11 -19.70 -35.57
N ALA A 194 4.11 -18.64 -36.38
CA ALA A 194 3.62 -18.69 -37.76
C ALA A 194 4.66 -19.26 -38.74
N SER A 195 5.95 -19.26 -38.37
CA SER A 195 7.06 -19.71 -39.22
C SER A 195 8.03 -20.68 -38.54
N GLU A 196 7.98 -20.79 -37.21
CA GLU A 196 8.89 -21.59 -36.39
C GLU A 196 8.12 -22.65 -35.61
N SER A 197 8.71 -23.84 -35.42
CA SER A 197 8.15 -24.89 -34.57
C SER A 197 8.26 -24.47 -33.09
N LEU A 198 7.12 -24.39 -32.40
CA LEU A 198 7.08 -24.11 -30.96
C LEU A 198 7.90 -25.14 -30.18
N VAL A 199 7.74 -26.41 -30.52
CA VAL A 199 8.35 -27.53 -29.77
C VAL A 199 9.87 -27.51 -29.90
N GLU A 200 10.37 -27.42 -31.13
CA GLU A 200 11.81 -27.44 -31.38
C GLU A 200 12.49 -26.23 -30.75
N ALA A 201 11.90 -25.03 -30.90
CA ALA A 201 12.48 -23.80 -30.38
C ALA A 201 12.53 -23.77 -28.85
N VAL A 202 11.44 -24.18 -28.16
CA VAL A 202 11.44 -24.22 -26.69
C VAL A 202 12.39 -25.28 -26.17
N LEU A 203 12.41 -26.49 -26.76
CA LEU A 203 13.32 -27.54 -26.33
C LEU A 203 14.78 -27.15 -26.56
N ALA A 204 15.12 -26.50 -27.68
CA ALA A 204 16.46 -25.98 -27.93
C ALA A 204 16.88 -24.93 -26.88
N ALA A 205 15.96 -24.05 -26.47
CA ALA A 205 16.20 -23.02 -25.47
C ALA A 205 16.25 -23.55 -24.02
N THR A 206 15.90 -24.82 -23.79
CA THR A 206 15.77 -25.43 -22.45
C THR A 206 16.53 -26.75 -22.31
N ASP A 207 17.54 -27.00 -23.14
CA ASP A 207 18.34 -28.22 -23.15
C ASP A 207 17.50 -29.51 -23.23
N GLY A 208 16.41 -29.46 -24.02
CA GLY A 208 15.48 -30.56 -24.22
C GLY A 208 14.53 -30.84 -23.04
N LYS A 209 14.60 -30.05 -21.96
CA LYS A 209 13.79 -30.29 -20.76
C LYS A 209 12.38 -29.71 -20.86
N GLY A 210 12.21 -28.61 -21.59
CA GLY A 210 11.01 -27.77 -21.53
C GLY A 210 11.06 -26.77 -20.36
N VAL A 211 10.13 -25.82 -20.34
CA VAL A 211 10.04 -24.78 -19.31
C VAL A 211 9.40 -25.28 -18.03
N ASP A 212 9.66 -24.64 -16.90
CA ASP A 212 9.03 -24.95 -15.61
C ASP A 212 7.54 -24.55 -15.59
N ILE A 213 7.23 -23.36 -16.12
CA ILE A 213 5.87 -22.81 -16.13
C ILE A 213 5.51 -22.31 -17.53
N THR A 214 4.31 -22.64 -17.99
CA THR A 214 3.73 -22.10 -19.23
C THR A 214 2.49 -21.27 -18.90
N LEU A 215 2.48 -20.01 -19.32
CA LEU A 215 1.35 -19.08 -19.22
C LEU A 215 0.69 -18.94 -20.59
N ASP A 216 -0.54 -19.42 -20.71
CA ASP A 216 -1.28 -19.42 -21.97
C ASP A 216 -2.40 -18.39 -22.02
N HIS A 217 -2.23 -17.41 -22.92
CA HIS A 217 -3.21 -16.35 -23.16
C HIS A 217 -4.13 -16.64 -24.35
N LEU A 218 -3.90 -17.73 -25.10
CA LEU A 218 -4.52 -17.97 -26.39
C LEU A 218 -5.52 -19.13 -26.38
N GLY A 219 -5.20 -20.25 -25.73
CA GLY A 219 -6.01 -21.47 -25.85
C GLY A 219 -5.92 -22.09 -27.25
N GLY A 220 -7.02 -22.68 -27.73
CA GLY A 220 -7.12 -23.28 -29.06
C GLY A 220 -6.17 -24.46 -29.29
N GLU A 221 -5.88 -24.78 -30.56
CA GLU A 221 -5.02 -25.92 -30.92
C GLU A 221 -3.59 -25.80 -30.37
N GLN A 222 -3.05 -24.58 -30.26
CA GLN A 222 -1.70 -24.36 -29.74
C GLN A 222 -1.57 -24.82 -28.29
N PHE A 223 -2.65 -24.79 -27.51
CA PHE A 223 -2.67 -25.32 -26.14
C PHE A 223 -2.33 -26.82 -26.09
N GLY A 224 -2.73 -27.58 -27.12
CA GLY A 224 -2.45 -29.02 -27.25
C GLY A 224 -0.95 -29.35 -27.35
N LEU A 225 -0.12 -28.37 -27.74
CA LEU A 225 1.34 -28.53 -27.88
C LEU A 225 2.10 -28.21 -26.59
N LEU A 226 1.45 -27.54 -25.62
CA LEU A 226 2.09 -27.05 -24.40
C LEU A 226 2.63 -28.17 -23.47
N PRO A 227 2.01 -29.36 -23.38
CA PRO A 227 2.58 -30.48 -22.64
C PRO A 227 3.96 -30.91 -23.14
N ALA A 228 4.22 -30.87 -24.45
CA ALA A 228 5.52 -31.25 -25.03
C ALA A 228 6.66 -30.31 -24.65
N VAL A 229 6.34 -29.02 -24.44
CA VAL A 229 7.32 -27.95 -24.15
C VAL A 229 7.39 -27.56 -22.68
N THR A 230 6.51 -28.13 -21.85
CA THR A 230 6.58 -27.99 -20.40
C THR A 230 7.37 -29.17 -19.83
N ARG A 231 8.22 -28.93 -18.84
CA ARG A 231 9.04 -29.97 -18.25
C ARG A 231 8.23 -31.00 -17.47
N THR A 232 8.89 -32.10 -17.12
CA THR A 232 8.38 -33.04 -16.13
C THR A 232 8.12 -32.33 -14.79
N GLN A 233 6.90 -32.49 -14.26
CA GLN A 233 6.35 -31.82 -13.08
C GLN A 233 6.16 -30.30 -13.21
N GLY A 234 6.24 -29.76 -14.44
CA GLY A 234 5.94 -28.36 -14.70
C GLY A 234 4.43 -28.06 -14.68
N THR A 235 4.10 -26.77 -14.72
CA THR A 235 2.73 -26.27 -14.62
C THR A 235 2.34 -25.48 -15.87
N ILE A 236 1.17 -25.78 -16.42
CA ILE A 236 0.54 -25.03 -17.51
C ILE A 236 -0.67 -24.31 -16.95
N VAL A 237 -0.71 -22.98 -17.10
CA VAL A 237 -1.82 -22.14 -16.66
C VAL A 237 -2.50 -21.53 -17.88
N ASN A 238 -3.76 -21.91 -18.14
CA ASN A 238 -4.60 -21.24 -19.12
C ASN A 238 -5.28 -20.03 -18.49
N ILE A 239 -5.11 -18.89 -19.14
CA ILE A 239 -5.59 -17.56 -18.72
C ILE A 239 -6.61 -17.06 -19.75
N GLY A 240 -6.24 -17.10 -21.03
CA GLY A 240 -7.02 -16.55 -22.14
C GLY A 240 -7.43 -17.59 -23.18
N ARG A 241 -8.42 -17.24 -24.01
CA ARG A 241 -8.99 -18.10 -25.06
C ARG A 241 -9.12 -17.37 -26.40
N LEU A 242 -8.19 -16.47 -26.71
CA LEU A 242 -8.23 -15.65 -27.95
C LEU A 242 -8.21 -16.50 -29.23
N ALA A 243 -7.54 -17.64 -29.22
CA ALA A 243 -7.47 -18.61 -30.32
C ALA A 243 -8.57 -19.70 -30.24
N GLY A 244 -9.48 -19.61 -29.26
CA GLY A 244 -10.61 -20.51 -29.11
C GLY A 244 -10.65 -21.21 -27.73
N PRO A 245 -11.85 -21.62 -27.28
CA PRO A 245 -12.04 -22.19 -25.95
C PRO A 245 -11.81 -23.72 -25.87
N VAL A 246 -11.55 -24.38 -27.00
CA VAL A 246 -11.41 -25.84 -27.09
C VAL A 246 -10.02 -26.20 -27.59
N ALA A 247 -9.41 -27.20 -26.97
CA ALA A 247 -8.14 -27.77 -27.36
C ALA A 247 -8.20 -29.30 -27.27
N ASN A 248 -7.47 -29.99 -28.16
CA ASN A 248 -7.25 -31.43 -28.05
C ASN A 248 -5.93 -31.68 -27.32
N LEU A 249 -5.98 -32.51 -26.27
CA LEU A 249 -4.80 -32.85 -25.45
C LEU A 249 -4.48 -34.32 -25.58
N ASP A 250 -3.20 -34.60 -25.83
CA ASP A 250 -2.63 -35.93 -25.66
C ASP A 250 -2.39 -36.19 -24.16
N LEU A 251 -3.22 -37.03 -23.57
CA LEU A 251 -3.17 -37.33 -22.13
C LEU A 251 -1.93 -38.13 -21.74
N ASP A 252 -1.32 -38.87 -22.66
CA ASP A 252 -0.08 -39.60 -22.38
C ASP A 252 1.08 -38.62 -22.15
N GLN A 253 1.13 -37.52 -22.92
CA GLN A 253 2.15 -36.48 -22.71
C GLN A 253 2.03 -35.82 -21.33
N VAL A 254 0.81 -35.51 -20.91
CA VAL A 254 0.55 -34.92 -19.59
C VAL A 254 0.91 -35.92 -18.47
N SER A 255 0.47 -37.17 -18.62
CA SER A 255 0.65 -38.24 -17.64
C SER A 255 2.12 -38.62 -17.45
N PHE A 256 2.85 -38.90 -18.53
CA PHE A 256 4.25 -39.31 -18.46
C PHE A 256 5.16 -38.21 -17.89
N ARG A 257 4.81 -36.94 -18.12
CA ARG A 257 5.50 -35.78 -17.55
C ARG A 257 4.97 -35.38 -16.17
N ARG A 258 3.87 -35.96 -15.68
CA ARG A 258 3.25 -35.63 -14.37
C ARG A 258 2.98 -34.13 -14.21
N GLN A 259 2.48 -33.50 -15.27
CA GLN A 259 2.26 -32.06 -15.31
C GLN A 259 0.98 -31.64 -14.59
N ARG A 260 0.94 -30.36 -14.20
CA ARG A 260 -0.26 -29.70 -13.67
C ARG A 260 -0.89 -28.84 -14.75
N LEU A 261 -2.20 -28.97 -14.92
CA LEU A 261 -3.00 -28.12 -15.81
C LEU A 261 -3.97 -27.30 -14.96
N ILE A 262 -3.88 -25.97 -15.03
CA ILE A 262 -4.70 -25.05 -14.22
C ILE A 262 -5.39 -24.08 -15.15
N GLY A 263 -6.68 -23.82 -14.92
CA GLY A 263 -7.41 -22.72 -15.55
C GLY A 263 -7.70 -21.64 -14.51
N THR A 264 -7.46 -20.38 -14.84
CA THR A 264 -7.79 -19.23 -13.98
C THR A 264 -8.62 -18.19 -14.74
N THR A 265 -9.37 -17.38 -14.00
CA THR A 265 -10.16 -16.26 -14.52
C THR A 265 -10.49 -15.27 -13.40
N PHE A 266 -10.66 -14.00 -13.76
CA PHE A 266 -11.14 -12.95 -12.87
C PHE A 266 -12.67 -12.86 -12.81
N SER A 267 -13.37 -13.24 -13.89
CA SER A 267 -14.78 -12.87 -14.11
C SER A 267 -15.82 -13.53 -13.20
N ILE A 268 -15.43 -14.56 -12.45
CA ILE A 268 -16.31 -15.30 -11.53
C ILE A 268 -15.83 -15.29 -10.09
N ARG A 269 -14.72 -14.61 -9.80
CA ARG A 269 -14.16 -14.51 -8.45
C ARG A 269 -15.04 -13.67 -7.54
N THR A 270 -15.02 -13.96 -6.25
CA THR A 270 -15.67 -13.13 -5.24
C THR A 270 -14.90 -11.81 -5.07
N PRO A 271 -15.54 -10.75 -4.54
CA PRO A 271 -14.83 -9.53 -4.17
C PRO A 271 -13.65 -9.77 -3.21
N GLU A 272 -13.77 -10.75 -2.32
CA GLU A 272 -12.70 -11.14 -1.40
C GLU A 272 -11.50 -11.72 -2.14
N GLU A 273 -11.72 -12.69 -3.04
CA GLU A 273 -10.67 -13.30 -3.86
C GLU A 273 -9.97 -12.25 -4.74
N LEU A 274 -10.72 -11.32 -5.35
CA LEU A 274 -10.15 -10.23 -6.14
C LEU A 274 -9.33 -9.27 -5.29
N GLY A 275 -9.78 -8.98 -4.07
CA GLY A 275 -9.05 -8.18 -3.10
C GLY A 275 -7.72 -8.84 -2.71
N GLU A 276 -7.71 -10.14 -2.42
CA GLU A 276 -6.50 -10.90 -2.09
C GLU A 276 -5.48 -10.89 -3.23
N VAL A 277 -5.94 -11.07 -4.47
CA VAL A 277 -5.08 -11.03 -5.67
C VAL A 277 -4.41 -9.68 -5.84
N CYS A 278 -5.18 -8.60 -5.71
CA CYS A 278 -4.64 -7.25 -5.85
C CYS A 278 -3.70 -6.92 -4.69
N MET A 279 -4.05 -7.32 -3.46
CA MET A 279 -3.21 -7.10 -2.28
C MET A 279 -1.87 -7.84 -2.38
N ALA A 280 -1.85 -9.03 -2.98
CA ALA A 280 -0.62 -9.81 -3.15
C ALA A 280 0.46 -9.07 -3.98
N LEU A 281 0.06 -8.13 -4.84
CA LEU A 281 0.98 -7.30 -5.63
C LEU A 281 1.89 -6.42 -4.75
N HIS A 282 1.45 -6.04 -3.54
CA HIS A 282 2.21 -5.12 -2.69
C HIS A 282 3.58 -5.65 -2.28
N ALA A 283 3.71 -6.96 -2.05
CA ALA A 283 4.94 -7.53 -1.49
C ALA A 283 6.09 -7.59 -2.52
N SER A 284 5.79 -7.96 -3.76
CA SER A 284 6.81 -8.28 -4.78
C SER A 284 6.74 -7.40 -6.03
N VAL A 285 5.55 -6.93 -6.41
CA VAL A 285 5.32 -6.21 -7.67
C VAL A 285 5.46 -4.71 -7.48
N MET A 286 4.88 -4.14 -6.41
CA MET A 286 4.95 -2.70 -6.17
C MET A 286 6.38 -2.16 -6.00
N PRO A 287 7.30 -2.84 -5.28
CA PRO A 287 8.70 -2.42 -5.24
C PRO A 287 9.36 -2.47 -6.63
N ALA A 288 9.14 -3.55 -7.39
CA ALA A 288 9.67 -3.68 -8.74
C ALA A 288 9.12 -2.60 -9.70
N LEU A 289 7.87 -2.18 -9.50
CA LEU A 289 7.25 -1.08 -10.24
C LEU A 289 7.92 0.26 -9.91
N ALA A 290 8.17 0.53 -8.64
CA ALA A 290 8.87 1.73 -8.19
C ALA A 290 10.33 1.78 -8.68
N ASP A 291 10.98 0.62 -8.79
CA ASP A 291 12.33 0.47 -9.36
C ASP A 291 12.36 0.60 -10.91
N GLY A 292 11.21 0.83 -11.55
CA GLY A 292 11.12 0.98 -13.00
C GLY A 292 11.30 -0.33 -13.79
N LYS A 293 11.10 -1.50 -13.17
CA LYS A 293 11.23 -2.81 -13.84
C LYS A 293 10.08 -3.13 -14.80
N PHE A 294 9.01 -2.34 -14.76
CA PHE A 294 7.91 -2.43 -15.70
C PHE A 294 7.86 -1.16 -16.55
N THR A 295 7.86 -1.36 -17.86
CA THR A 295 7.64 -0.35 -18.89
C THR A 295 6.27 -0.60 -19.51
N PRO A 296 5.23 0.16 -19.11
CA PRO A 296 3.91 0.07 -19.73
C PRO A 296 4.00 0.46 -21.19
N LEU A 297 3.39 -0.33 -22.08
CA LEU A 297 3.34 -0.03 -23.50
C LEU A 297 1.97 0.51 -23.88
N ILE A 298 1.93 1.75 -24.33
CA ILE A 298 0.72 2.44 -24.81
C ILE A 298 0.72 2.37 -26.33
N ASP A 299 -0.36 1.84 -26.90
CA ASP A 299 -0.61 1.84 -28.34
C ASP A 299 -1.16 3.20 -28.79
N SER A 300 -2.22 3.66 -28.11
CA SER A 300 -2.98 4.84 -28.49
C SER A 300 -3.80 5.36 -27.31
N VAL A 301 -4.04 6.68 -27.31
CA VAL A 301 -4.86 7.37 -26.32
C VAL A 301 -5.95 8.12 -27.06
N TYR A 302 -7.21 7.85 -26.73
CA TYR A 302 -8.38 8.50 -27.30
C TYR A 302 -9.08 9.33 -26.23
N PRO A 303 -9.62 10.52 -26.54
CA PRO A 303 -10.54 11.18 -25.61
C PRO A 303 -11.80 10.32 -25.44
N VAL A 304 -12.47 10.39 -24.28
CA VAL A 304 -13.65 9.55 -23.98
C VAL A 304 -14.78 9.65 -25.02
N HIS A 305 -14.94 10.79 -25.70
CA HIS A 305 -15.96 10.94 -26.75
C HIS A 305 -15.64 10.17 -28.04
N ALA A 306 -14.39 9.72 -28.22
CA ALA A 306 -13.92 8.88 -29.32
C ALA A 306 -13.82 7.39 -28.92
N ALA A 307 -14.70 6.95 -28.01
CA ALA A 307 -14.69 5.57 -27.50
C ALA A 307 -14.99 4.53 -28.58
N LEU A 308 -15.74 4.89 -29.61
CA LEU A 308 -16.03 4.00 -30.74
C LEU A 308 -14.75 3.71 -31.55
N GLU A 309 -13.94 4.73 -31.80
CA GLU A 309 -12.65 4.62 -32.46
C GLU A 309 -11.68 3.76 -31.64
N ALA A 310 -11.64 3.96 -30.32
CA ALA A 310 -10.86 3.12 -29.41
C ALA A 310 -11.32 1.65 -29.44
N ALA A 311 -12.63 1.40 -29.45
CA ALA A 311 -13.20 0.05 -29.55
C ALA A 311 -12.87 -0.61 -30.90
N ASN A 312 -12.93 0.14 -32.01
CA ASN A 312 -12.55 -0.34 -33.34
C ASN A 312 -11.06 -0.67 -33.41
N ARG A 313 -10.19 0.21 -32.89
CA ARG A 313 -8.75 -0.06 -32.77
C ARG A 313 -8.46 -1.35 -32.00
N LEU A 314 -9.23 -1.63 -30.94
CA LEU A 314 -9.13 -2.88 -30.20
C LEU A 314 -9.62 -4.07 -31.04
N ARG A 315 -10.75 -3.95 -31.75
CA ARG A 315 -11.33 -5.02 -32.59
C ARG A 315 -10.36 -5.51 -33.66
N ASP A 316 -9.58 -4.61 -34.26
CA ASP A 316 -8.65 -4.90 -35.36
C ASP A 316 -7.48 -5.83 -34.99
N ASN A 317 -7.23 -6.10 -33.70
CA ASN A 317 -6.11 -6.93 -33.21
C ASN A 317 -4.69 -6.45 -33.61
N ALA A 318 -4.58 -5.28 -34.24
CA ALA A 318 -3.31 -4.73 -34.70
C ALA A 318 -2.54 -4.02 -33.58
N ALA A 319 -3.21 -3.61 -32.49
CA ALA A 319 -2.60 -2.87 -31.40
C ALA A 319 -1.38 -3.56 -30.78
N LEU A 320 -0.40 -2.76 -30.36
CA LEU A 320 0.77 -3.21 -29.62
C LEU A 320 0.84 -2.42 -28.31
N GLY A 321 0.46 -3.07 -27.21
CA GLY A 321 0.26 -2.41 -25.92
C GLY A 321 -1.22 -2.17 -25.62
N LYS A 322 -1.50 -1.24 -24.70
CA LYS A 322 -2.85 -0.88 -24.25
C LYS A 322 -3.40 0.30 -25.04
N ILE A 323 -4.71 0.29 -25.27
CA ILE A 323 -5.48 1.40 -25.84
C ILE A 323 -6.19 2.09 -24.67
N LEU A 324 -6.12 3.42 -24.59
CA LEU A 324 -6.65 4.17 -23.46
C LEU A 324 -7.74 5.14 -23.85
N LEU A 325 -8.60 5.43 -22.87
CA LEU A 325 -9.51 6.56 -22.84
C LEU A 325 -8.99 7.60 -21.84
N SER A 326 -8.91 8.86 -22.30
CA SER A 326 -8.59 10.01 -21.46
C SER A 326 -9.87 10.72 -21.02
N PHE A 327 -9.93 11.00 -19.72
CA PHE A 327 -10.98 11.77 -19.06
C PHE A 327 -10.35 13.12 -18.66
N ALA A 328 -10.31 14.05 -19.63
CA ALA A 328 -9.43 15.21 -19.66
C ALA A 328 -9.73 16.36 -18.67
N ASP A 329 -10.34 16.08 -17.52
CA ASP A 329 -10.74 17.08 -16.52
C ASP A 329 -10.00 16.89 -15.19
N ALA A 330 -8.73 16.50 -15.23
CA ALA A 330 -7.86 16.55 -14.07
C ALA A 330 -7.25 17.92 -13.91
N PRO A 331 -7.75 18.80 -13.02
CA PRO A 331 -6.95 19.93 -12.66
C PRO A 331 -5.67 19.42 -11.99
N GLU A 332 -4.54 19.99 -12.39
CA GLU A 332 -3.36 20.12 -11.52
C GLU A 332 -3.78 21.00 -10.33
N GLN A 333 -4.59 20.47 -9.42
CA GLN A 333 -4.69 21.08 -8.11
C GLN A 333 -3.43 20.67 -7.36
N PRO A 334 -2.74 21.63 -6.71
CA PRO A 334 -1.62 21.30 -5.86
C PRO A 334 -2.09 20.23 -4.90
N VAL A 335 -1.30 19.15 -4.79
CA VAL A 335 -1.48 18.10 -3.79
C VAL A 335 -1.74 18.82 -2.48
N GLN A 336 -2.99 18.84 -2.04
CA GLN A 336 -3.31 19.27 -0.69
C GLN A 336 -2.74 18.14 0.15
N ARG A 337 -1.47 18.30 0.55
CA ARG A 337 -0.80 17.35 1.42
C ARG A 337 -1.77 17.11 2.55
N ALA A 338 -2.15 15.84 2.72
CA ALA A 338 -2.94 15.42 3.85
C ALA A 338 -2.37 16.08 5.11
N PRO A 339 -3.22 16.51 6.07
CA PRO A 339 -2.72 16.99 7.34
C PRO A 339 -1.68 15.98 7.84
N VAL A 340 -0.50 16.53 8.18
CA VAL A 340 0.73 15.81 8.43
C VAL A 340 0.43 14.54 9.23
N HIS A 341 0.93 13.39 8.76
CA HIS A 341 1.05 12.19 9.59
C HIS A 341 1.39 12.61 11.02
N ASN A 342 0.66 12.07 12.01
CA ASN A 342 0.83 12.34 13.44
C ASN A 342 2.25 12.84 13.78
N PHE A 343 2.40 14.16 13.90
CA PHE A 343 3.69 14.85 13.79
C PHE A 343 4.74 14.33 14.77
N PHE A 344 4.28 13.98 15.98
CA PHE A 344 5.09 13.48 17.09
C PHE A 344 4.98 11.96 17.32
N GLY A 345 4.09 11.25 16.61
CA GLY A 345 3.86 9.82 16.80
C GLY A 345 2.86 9.50 17.92
N SER A 346 2.84 8.27 18.42
CA SER A 346 1.87 7.87 19.46
C SER A 346 2.20 8.52 20.81
N ILE A 347 1.16 8.99 21.52
CA ILE A 347 1.31 9.44 22.90
C ILE A 347 1.84 8.27 23.74
N ALA A 348 2.92 8.51 24.47
CA ALA A 348 3.57 7.50 25.28
C ALA A 348 3.38 7.74 26.78
N GLN A 349 3.25 9.00 27.19
CA GLN A 349 3.15 9.38 28.61
C GLN A 349 2.21 10.58 28.81
N LEU A 350 1.56 10.62 29.97
CA LEU A 350 0.73 11.72 30.46
C LEU A 350 1.35 12.30 31.72
N GLY A 351 1.73 13.57 31.69
CA GLY A 351 2.37 14.22 32.84
C GLY A 351 1.43 15.13 33.59
N TYR A 352 1.27 14.84 34.88
CA TYR A 352 0.45 15.57 35.84
C TYR A 352 1.34 16.42 36.73
N VAL A 353 1.06 17.72 36.83
CA VAL A 353 1.74 18.61 37.77
C VAL A 353 0.82 18.90 38.92
N VAL A 354 1.30 18.59 40.13
CA VAL A 354 0.49 18.61 41.36
C VAL A 354 1.25 19.27 42.50
N LYS A 355 0.50 19.74 43.50
CA LYS A 355 1.06 20.35 44.71
C LYS A 355 1.48 19.31 45.74
N ASP A 356 0.80 18.17 45.75
CA ASP A 356 1.04 17.05 46.68
C ASP A 356 1.13 15.74 45.90
N ILE A 357 2.37 15.29 45.70
CA ILE A 357 2.68 14.07 44.96
C ILE A 357 2.17 12.82 45.68
N ASP A 358 2.25 12.79 47.02
CA ASP A 358 1.86 11.62 47.81
C ASP A 358 0.34 11.42 47.81
N ALA A 359 -0.42 12.52 47.95
CA ALA A 359 -1.88 12.48 47.85
C ALA A 359 -2.34 12.04 46.44
N SER A 360 -1.63 12.50 45.40
CA SER A 360 -1.93 12.15 44.01
C SER A 360 -1.64 10.68 43.70
N ILE A 361 -0.48 10.17 44.13
CA ILE A 361 -0.13 8.74 44.05
C ILE A 361 -1.21 7.91 44.76
N ALA A 362 -1.60 8.27 45.99
CA ALA A 362 -2.63 7.57 46.72
C ALA A 362 -3.98 7.57 45.98
N GLY A 363 -4.30 8.64 45.25
CA GLY A 363 -5.46 8.71 44.36
C GLY A 363 -5.42 7.66 43.25
N PHE A 364 -4.33 7.59 42.50
CA PHE A 364 -4.17 6.62 41.42
C PHE A 364 -4.11 5.18 41.92
N VAL A 365 -3.47 4.94 43.07
CA VAL A 365 -3.43 3.63 43.73
C VAL A 365 -4.85 3.14 44.06
N ARG A 366 -5.74 4.01 44.56
CA ARG A 366 -7.14 3.66 44.80
C ARG A 366 -7.90 3.28 43.53
N SER A 367 -7.45 3.75 42.38
CA SER A 367 -7.99 3.40 41.06
C SER A 367 -7.31 2.17 40.43
N GLY A 368 -6.39 1.51 41.15
CA GLY A 368 -5.71 0.31 40.69
C GLY A 368 -4.50 0.57 39.78
N ILE A 369 -3.95 1.78 39.78
CA ILE A 369 -2.77 2.14 38.95
C ILE A 369 -1.51 2.17 39.83
N GLY A 370 -0.54 1.33 39.50
CA GLY A 370 0.75 1.17 40.18
C GLY A 370 1.50 -0.07 39.68
N PRO A 371 2.64 -0.44 40.31
CA PRO A 371 3.28 0.28 41.42
C PRO A 371 3.90 1.60 40.92
N TRP A 372 4.07 2.54 41.84
CA TRP A 372 4.68 3.84 41.56
C TRP A 372 6.16 3.84 41.88
N PHE A 373 6.96 4.36 40.97
CA PHE A 373 8.40 4.56 41.15
C PHE A 373 8.66 6.05 41.39
N LEU A 374 9.02 6.40 42.63
CA LEU A 374 9.11 7.77 43.11
C LEU A 374 10.57 8.18 43.30
N LEU A 375 10.95 9.31 42.69
CA LEU A 375 12.22 9.98 42.89
C LEU A 375 11.97 11.33 43.57
N ARG A 376 12.78 11.65 44.57
CA ARG A 376 12.66 12.89 45.35
C ARG A 376 13.82 13.84 45.02
N GLY A 377 13.53 15.14 44.93
CA GLY A 377 14.55 16.18 44.77
C GLY A 377 15.42 16.03 43.52
N VAL A 378 14.84 15.54 42.43
CA VAL A 378 15.53 15.36 41.14
C VAL A 378 15.83 16.73 40.54
N GLN A 379 17.09 16.95 40.18
CA GLN A 379 17.53 18.14 39.46
C GLN A 379 18.07 17.72 38.09
N PRO A 380 17.37 18.03 36.98
CA PRO A 380 17.85 17.71 35.64
C PRO A 380 19.14 18.46 35.30
N GLU A 381 20.02 17.79 34.56
CA GLU A 381 21.25 18.38 34.04
C GLU A 381 20.94 19.32 32.88
N ASN A 382 21.76 20.38 32.73
CA ASN A 382 21.66 21.36 31.65
C ASN A 382 20.25 21.97 31.49
N PHE A 383 19.49 22.06 32.58
CA PHE A 383 18.11 22.51 32.53
C PHE A 383 18.00 24.00 32.21
N THR A 384 17.20 24.31 31.19
CA THR A 384 16.87 25.69 30.83
C THR A 384 15.36 25.90 30.82
N TYR A 385 14.95 27.11 31.17
CA TYR A 385 13.58 27.58 31.09
C TYR A 385 13.57 28.89 30.28
N LYS A 386 12.81 28.91 29.18
CA LYS A 386 12.76 30.00 28.19
C LYS A 386 14.16 30.48 27.77
N GLY A 387 15.06 29.52 27.56
CA GLY A 387 16.44 29.74 27.13
C GLY A 387 17.42 30.21 28.23
N ALA A 388 16.97 30.39 29.48
CA ALA A 388 17.83 30.75 30.60
C ALA A 388 18.08 29.54 31.52
N PRO A 389 19.30 29.36 32.07
CA PRO A 389 19.56 28.32 33.06
C PRO A 389 18.63 28.44 34.28
N SER A 390 18.12 27.31 34.77
CA SER A 390 17.28 27.27 35.96
C SER A 390 17.71 26.13 36.89
N ALA A 391 17.72 26.41 38.19
CA ALA A 391 18.02 25.43 39.24
C ALA A 391 16.77 24.64 39.68
N MET A 392 15.81 24.45 38.77
CA MET A 392 14.58 23.70 39.03
C MET A 392 14.90 22.32 39.60
N ALA A 393 14.21 21.98 40.69
CA ALA A 393 14.20 20.65 41.25
C ALA A 393 12.76 20.18 41.44
N MET A 394 12.52 18.87 41.29
CA MET A 394 11.20 18.27 41.37
C MET A 394 11.21 16.91 42.06
N ASP A 395 10.10 16.58 42.70
CA ASP A 395 9.73 15.18 42.94
C ASP A 395 9.02 14.66 41.70
N VAL A 396 9.36 13.45 41.26
CA VAL A 396 8.76 12.82 40.09
C VAL A 396 8.41 11.37 40.38
N ALA A 397 7.21 10.94 40.02
CA ALA A 397 6.76 9.57 40.16
C ALA A 397 6.19 9.05 38.85
N VAL A 398 6.52 7.81 38.49
CA VAL A 398 5.99 7.16 37.27
C VAL A 398 5.34 5.81 37.58
N ALA A 399 4.25 5.52 36.86
CA ALA A 399 3.58 4.22 36.80
C ALA A 399 2.99 4.00 35.40
N ASN A 400 2.54 2.79 35.07
CA ASN A 400 1.90 2.52 33.79
C ASN A 400 0.43 2.09 33.97
N SER A 401 -0.44 2.55 33.07
CA SER A 401 -1.81 2.06 32.91
C SER A 401 -1.96 1.53 31.48
N GLY A 402 -1.78 0.22 31.31
CA GLY A 402 -1.65 -0.40 29.99
C GLY A 402 -0.38 0.09 29.28
N ASP A 403 -0.53 0.57 28.05
CA ASP A 403 0.59 1.04 27.23
C ASP A 403 1.04 2.49 27.53
N ILE A 404 0.25 3.24 28.28
CA ILE A 404 0.52 4.65 28.59
C ILE A 404 1.19 4.77 29.97
N GLN A 405 2.30 5.52 30.03
CA GLN A 405 2.92 5.89 31.30
C GLN A 405 2.23 7.12 31.89
N ILE A 406 2.00 7.12 33.19
CA ILE A 406 1.52 8.28 33.94
C ILE A 406 2.69 8.79 34.77
N GLU A 407 2.99 10.07 34.64
CA GLU A 407 3.99 10.77 35.41
C GLU A 407 3.33 11.82 36.30
N ILE A 408 3.77 11.92 37.55
CA ILE A 408 3.34 12.94 38.50
C ILE A 408 4.57 13.74 38.89
N ILE A 409 4.49 15.06 38.78
CA ILE A 409 5.59 15.99 39.05
C ILE A 409 5.14 17.01 40.08
N THR A 410 5.98 17.25 41.08
CA THR A 410 5.82 18.36 42.03
C THR A 410 7.11 19.16 42.08
N PRO A 411 7.13 20.45 41.68
CA PRO A 411 8.31 21.29 41.87
C PRO A 411 8.57 21.49 43.36
N VAL A 412 9.82 21.28 43.81
CA VAL A 412 10.21 21.35 45.24
C VAL A 412 10.96 22.63 45.60
N ASN A 413 11.16 23.53 44.64
CA ASN A 413 11.71 24.86 44.86
C ASN A 413 11.00 25.90 43.98
N ASP A 414 11.30 27.18 44.23
CA ASP A 414 10.71 28.32 43.49
C ASP A 414 11.50 28.70 42.23
N ALA A 415 12.40 27.83 41.75
CA ALA A 415 13.17 28.14 40.55
C ALA A 415 12.25 28.16 39.29
N PRO A 416 12.50 29.06 38.33
CA PRO A 416 11.63 29.19 37.15
C PRO A 416 11.49 27.90 36.35
N SER A 417 10.25 27.51 36.05
CA SER A 417 9.92 26.33 35.24
C SER A 417 8.49 26.40 34.72
N MET A 418 8.17 25.64 33.68
CA MET A 418 6.81 25.50 33.18
C MET A 418 5.89 24.81 34.20
N TYR A 419 6.44 23.97 35.09
CA TYR A 419 5.70 23.38 36.21
C TYR A 419 5.22 24.47 37.18
N ARG A 420 6.09 25.43 37.49
CA ARG A 420 5.74 26.54 38.37
C ARG A 420 4.72 27.48 37.73
N ASP A 421 4.91 27.83 36.45
CA ASP A 421 3.93 28.61 35.68
C ASP A 421 2.53 27.94 35.67
N PHE A 422 2.49 26.61 35.64
CA PHE A 422 1.24 25.86 35.68
C PHE A 422 0.52 26.02 37.02
N LEU A 423 1.24 25.80 38.13
CA LEU A 423 0.71 25.90 39.49
C LEU A 423 0.36 27.33 39.91
N ASP A 424 1.20 28.31 39.57
CA ASP A 424 0.98 29.74 39.90
C ASP A 424 -0.20 30.33 39.13
N ALA A 425 -0.54 29.77 37.96
CA ALA A 425 -1.78 30.07 37.25
C ALA A 425 -3.04 29.45 37.92
N GLY A 426 -2.89 28.82 39.09
CA GLY A 426 -3.97 28.19 39.85
C GLY A 426 -4.42 26.83 39.30
N ARG A 427 -3.63 26.22 38.40
CA ARG A 427 -3.94 24.92 37.79
C ARG A 427 -3.27 23.78 38.55
N GLU A 428 -3.82 22.58 38.42
CA GLU A 428 -3.30 21.32 38.97
C GLU A 428 -3.90 20.17 38.17
N GLY A 429 -3.12 19.12 37.88
CA GLY A 429 -3.54 17.98 37.07
C GLY A 429 -2.74 17.81 35.77
N LEU A 430 -3.38 17.29 34.71
CA LEU A 430 -2.71 16.97 33.44
C LEU A 430 -2.13 18.24 32.80
N GLN A 431 -0.80 18.32 32.74
CA GLN A 431 -0.09 19.47 32.19
C GLN A 431 0.35 19.20 30.74
N HIS A 432 0.87 18.01 30.44
CA HIS A 432 1.49 17.72 29.14
C HIS A 432 1.23 16.30 28.67
N PHE A 433 1.38 16.13 27.35
CA PHE A 433 1.40 14.84 26.68
C PHE A 433 2.83 14.63 26.15
N ALA A 434 3.42 13.47 26.45
CA ALA A 434 4.77 13.16 26.03
C ALA A 434 4.81 12.16 24.88
N TYR A 435 5.73 12.41 23.96
CA TYR A 435 6.08 11.56 22.84
C TYR A 435 7.53 11.13 22.96
N TRP A 436 7.76 9.85 22.69
CA TRP A 436 9.06 9.24 22.84
C TRP A 436 9.68 8.94 21.49
N SER A 437 10.94 9.32 21.29
CA SER A 437 11.66 9.10 20.03
C SER A 437 12.99 8.39 20.26
N ARG A 438 13.33 7.45 19.37
CA ARG A 438 14.69 6.90 19.25
C ARG A 438 15.61 7.79 18.41
N ASP A 439 15.02 8.73 17.67
CA ASP A 439 15.72 9.76 16.90
C ASP A 439 15.24 11.13 17.41
N TYR A 440 15.68 11.46 18.63
CA TYR A 440 15.26 12.67 19.32
C TYR A 440 15.70 13.94 18.56
N GLN A 441 16.93 13.96 18.06
CA GLN A 441 17.49 15.16 17.42
C GLN A 441 16.72 15.53 16.16
N ALA A 442 16.39 14.55 15.30
CA ALA A 442 15.60 14.81 14.12
C ALA A 442 14.18 15.27 14.46
N LEU A 443 13.56 14.72 15.52
CA LEU A 443 12.24 15.16 15.97
C LEU A 443 12.26 16.60 16.50
N TYR A 444 13.29 16.93 17.30
CA TYR A 444 13.50 18.26 17.87
C TYR A 444 13.66 19.32 16.78
N GLU A 445 14.56 19.10 15.81
CA GLU A 445 14.80 20.03 14.70
C GLU A 445 13.57 20.20 13.82
N ARG A 446 12.83 19.11 13.58
CA ARG A 446 11.54 19.18 12.86
C ARG A 446 10.52 20.01 13.61
N ALA A 447 10.42 19.88 14.93
CA ALA A 447 9.50 20.67 15.75
C ALA A 447 9.83 22.16 15.65
N LEU A 448 11.10 22.55 15.80
CA LEU A 448 11.51 23.95 15.63
C LEU A 448 11.21 24.46 14.21
N ALA A 449 11.54 23.68 13.19
CA ALA A 449 11.26 24.05 11.79
C ALA A 449 9.75 24.18 11.50
N ALA A 450 8.90 23.49 12.24
CA ALA A 450 7.45 23.59 12.15
C ALA A 450 6.86 24.77 12.96
N GLY A 451 7.70 25.57 13.63
CA GLY A 451 7.29 26.77 14.37
C GLY A 451 6.98 26.53 15.85
N PHE A 452 7.26 25.34 16.39
CA PHE A 452 7.18 25.13 17.85
C PHE A 452 8.31 25.86 18.56
N SER A 453 8.01 26.39 19.75
CA SER A 453 8.99 27.07 20.61
C SER A 453 9.29 26.22 21.84
N VAL A 454 10.55 26.12 22.23
CA VAL A 454 10.96 25.39 23.44
C VAL A 454 10.76 26.27 24.67
N GLY A 455 9.88 25.83 25.58
CA GLY A 455 9.60 26.51 26.84
C GLY A 455 10.53 26.06 27.97
N GLN A 456 10.90 24.78 28.02
CA GLN A 456 11.97 24.26 28.89
C GLN A 456 12.58 22.98 28.31
N GLU A 457 13.83 22.68 28.65
CA GLU A 457 14.53 21.47 28.23
C GLU A 457 15.63 21.09 29.21
N GLY A 458 16.04 19.82 29.20
CA GLY A 458 17.10 19.33 30.07
C GLY A 458 17.44 17.87 29.81
N GLN A 459 18.24 17.31 30.71
CA GLN A 459 18.73 15.94 30.65
C GLN A 459 18.51 15.23 31.98
N LEU A 460 18.02 13.99 31.93
CA LEU A 460 17.87 13.13 33.11
C LEU A 460 18.46 11.76 32.83
N GLY A 461 19.54 11.42 33.54
CA GLY A 461 20.28 10.17 33.34
C GLY A 461 21.28 10.23 32.19
N GLY A 462 22.01 11.35 32.10
CA GLY A 462 23.11 11.54 31.15
C GLY A 462 22.71 12.04 29.76
N PRO A 463 23.66 12.09 28.80
CA PRO A 463 23.52 12.76 27.50
C PRO A 463 22.41 12.21 26.58
N SER A 464 21.98 10.97 26.80
CA SER A 464 20.89 10.33 26.06
C SER A 464 19.53 10.43 26.75
N GLY A 465 19.45 11.06 27.91
CA GLY A 465 18.22 11.26 28.70
C GLY A 465 17.54 12.61 28.43
N ARG A 466 17.64 13.12 27.19
CA ARG A 466 17.17 14.46 26.83
C ARG A 466 15.65 14.55 26.79
N PHE A 467 15.12 15.71 27.15
CA PHE A 467 13.71 16.06 26.98
C PHE A 467 13.55 17.54 26.66
N ALA A 468 12.48 17.89 25.94
CA ALA A 468 12.09 19.27 25.68
C ALA A 468 10.57 19.43 25.71
N TYR A 469 10.12 20.55 26.29
CA TYR A 469 8.73 20.94 26.40
C TYR A 469 8.47 22.07 25.42
N LEU A 470 7.54 21.83 24.50
CA LEU A 470 7.15 22.75 23.45
C LEU A 470 5.91 23.53 23.87
N GLU A 471 5.95 24.85 23.72
CA GLU A 471 4.80 25.72 23.91
C GLU A 471 3.79 25.49 22.77
N THR A 472 2.50 25.46 23.09
CA THR A 472 1.47 25.09 22.08
C THR A 472 0.24 25.98 22.01
N GLU A 473 0.06 26.95 22.92
CA GLU A 473 -1.05 27.94 23.06
C GLU A 473 -2.52 27.41 23.03
N HIS A 474 -2.82 26.28 22.37
CA HIS A 474 -4.15 25.76 22.06
C HIS A 474 -4.28 24.23 22.21
N HIS A 475 -3.26 23.54 22.72
CA HIS A 475 -3.33 22.10 22.96
C HIS A 475 -4.21 21.79 24.20
N ALA A 476 -4.76 20.57 24.27
CA ALA A 476 -5.59 20.14 25.39
C ALA A 476 -4.81 20.01 26.72
N GLY A 477 -3.50 19.79 26.62
CA GLY A 477 -2.54 20.06 27.70
C GLY A 477 -1.92 21.45 27.51
N THR A 478 -1.23 21.96 28.51
CA THR A 478 -0.55 23.27 28.38
C THR A 478 0.68 23.24 27.47
N CYS A 479 1.29 22.06 27.29
CA CYS A 479 2.45 21.87 26.43
C CYS A 479 2.55 20.43 25.92
N VAL A 480 3.51 20.21 25.01
CA VAL A 480 3.90 18.89 24.49
C VAL A 480 5.31 18.59 24.95
N GLU A 481 5.57 17.40 25.48
CA GLU A 481 6.92 16.92 25.76
C GLU A 481 7.40 16.00 24.62
N ILE A 482 8.64 16.19 24.18
CA ILE A 482 9.39 15.19 23.43
C ILE A 482 10.54 14.67 24.31
N SER A 483 10.68 13.35 24.40
CA SER A 483 11.72 12.71 25.20
C SER A 483 12.51 11.70 24.38
N ASP A 484 13.83 11.69 24.60
CA ASP A 484 14.77 10.72 24.04
C ASP A 484 14.59 9.36 24.74
N LEU A 485 14.57 8.26 23.97
CA LEU A 485 14.59 6.88 24.47
C LEU A 485 15.99 6.25 24.39
N GLY A 486 17.04 7.05 24.22
CA GLY A 486 18.42 6.58 24.27
C GLY A 486 18.85 6.10 25.67
N GLY A 487 19.91 5.27 25.69
CA GLY A 487 20.57 4.84 26.93
C GLY A 487 19.70 3.99 27.87
N ALA A 488 19.91 4.16 29.18
CA ALA A 488 19.24 3.37 30.23
C ALA A 488 17.74 3.69 30.38
N LYS A 489 17.27 4.83 29.85
CA LYS A 489 15.88 5.31 29.99
C LYS A 489 14.86 4.35 29.38
N ALA A 490 15.15 3.77 28.22
CA ALA A 490 14.28 2.79 27.59
C ALA A 490 14.12 1.51 28.43
N ALA A 491 15.20 1.03 29.05
CA ALA A 491 15.16 -0.16 29.90
C ALA A 491 14.35 0.09 31.18
N LEU A 492 14.51 1.27 31.79
CA LEU A 492 13.72 1.68 32.95
C LEU A 492 12.23 1.76 32.62
N PHE A 493 11.85 2.41 31.52
CA PHE A 493 10.44 2.53 31.14
C PHE A 493 9.80 1.18 30.78
N ASP A 494 10.55 0.29 30.14
CA ASP A 494 10.11 -1.09 29.89
C ASP A 494 9.92 -1.86 31.21
N TYR A 495 10.80 -1.65 32.20
CA TYR A 495 10.65 -2.24 33.53
C TYR A 495 9.41 -1.72 34.26
N VAL A 496 9.18 -0.40 34.29
CA VAL A 496 7.98 0.21 34.91
C VAL A 496 6.71 -0.37 34.27
N LYS A 497 6.68 -0.47 32.94
CA LYS A 497 5.55 -1.07 32.21
C LYS A 497 5.31 -2.53 32.61
N LYS A 498 6.36 -3.35 32.67
CA LYS A 498 6.26 -4.75 33.08
C LYS A 498 5.80 -4.91 34.52
N ALA A 499 6.26 -4.05 35.43
CA ALA A 499 5.85 -4.07 36.83
C ALA A 499 4.34 -3.82 37.00
N ALA A 500 3.72 -3.03 36.12
CA ALA A 500 2.30 -2.70 36.18
C ALA A 500 1.36 -3.80 35.64
N GLN A 501 1.80 -4.68 34.73
CA GLN A 501 0.93 -5.62 33.99
C GLN A 501 0.13 -6.57 34.90
N HIS A 502 0.69 -6.93 36.05
CA HIS A 502 0.11 -7.90 36.98
C HIS A 502 0.20 -7.41 38.44
N TRP A 503 0.25 -6.10 38.64
CA TRP A 503 0.36 -5.53 39.96
C TRP A 503 -0.90 -5.83 40.80
N ASP A 504 -0.70 -6.34 42.01
CA ASP A 504 -1.76 -6.82 42.90
C ASP A 504 -2.16 -5.80 43.99
N GLY A 505 -1.58 -4.61 43.95
CA GLY A 505 -1.78 -3.57 44.97
C GLY A 505 -0.72 -3.53 46.08
N SER A 506 0.16 -4.54 46.16
CA SER A 506 1.22 -4.58 47.18
C SER A 506 2.40 -3.66 46.83
N ASN A 507 3.13 -3.14 47.82
CA ASN A 507 4.30 -2.28 47.60
C ASN A 507 4.02 -1.10 46.63
N ALA A 508 2.94 -0.37 46.91
CA ALA A 508 2.39 0.63 45.97
C ALA A 508 3.34 1.77 45.60
N VAL A 509 4.34 2.05 46.44
CA VAL A 509 5.35 3.09 46.19
C VAL A 509 6.73 2.52 46.44
N ILE A 510 7.59 2.64 45.43
CA ILE A 510 8.99 2.23 45.42
C ILE A 510 9.81 3.50 45.25
N VAL A 511 10.54 3.89 46.29
CA VAL A 511 11.41 5.07 46.24
C VAL A 511 12.74 4.68 45.58
N ILE A 512 13.08 5.35 44.47
CA ILE A 512 14.35 5.16 43.75
C ILE A 512 15.30 6.28 44.14
N ASP A 513 16.57 5.92 44.41
CA ASP A 513 17.65 6.89 44.58
C ASP A 513 17.96 7.56 43.22
N PRO A 514 17.82 8.89 43.09
CA PRO A 514 18.14 9.62 41.86
C PRO A 514 19.57 9.37 41.33
N ALA A 515 20.53 9.04 42.21
CA ALA A 515 21.91 8.74 41.80
C ALA A 515 22.00 7.50 40.89
N MET A 516 21.03 6.57 40.97
CA MET A 516 20.96 5.38 40.13
C MET A 516 20.67 5.70 38.66
N LEU A 517 20.14 6.90 38.36
CA LEU A 517 19.91 7.33 36.97
C LEU A 517 21.18 7.87 36.31
N ALA A 518 22.14 8.38 37.10
CA ALA A 518 23.36 9.01 36.59
C ALA A 518 24.51 8.03 36.28
N SER A 519 24.43 6.80 36.81
CA SER A 519 25.47 5.79 36.69
C SER A 519 25.07 4.70 35.68
N HIS A 520 25.25 4.93 34.37
CA HIS A 520 25.59 3.91 33.35
C HIS A 520 25.81 4.52 31.96
#